data_AF-A0A940FFJ7-F1
#
_entry.id   AF-A0A940FFJ7-F1
#
_cell.length_a   1.000
_cell.length_b   1.000
_cell.length_c   1.000
_cell.angle_alpha   90.00
_cell.angle_beta   90.00
_cell.angle_gamma   90.00
#
_symmetry.space_group_name_H-M   'P 1'
#
loop_
_entity.id
_entity.type
_entity.pdbx_description
1 polymer ?
#
loop_
_entity_poly.entity_id
_entity_poly.type
_entity_poly.pdbx_seq_one_letter_code
_entity_poly.pdbx_strand_id
1 'polypeptide(L)'
;MNWAELFIVLIAGHLVGDFILQTEWQAVYKSGGLSGDRTRARALWTHVAWYSLSMLPALIWIAQSAGGVAAALGAFVVIAVPHAIQDDRRLLAAYARRVKHMDPDAEPLVMLGLDQSFHTVALLLTALAFAS
;
A
#
# COMPACT_ATOMS: atom_id res chain seq x y z
N MET A 1 -11.45 -7.21 17.74
CA MET A 1 -9.97 -7.37 17.64
C MET A 1 -9.34 -6.05 18.02
N ASN A 2 -8.23 -6.05 18.78
CA ASN A 2 -7.63 -4.77 19.12
C ASN A 2 -6.92 -4.16 17.89
N TRP A 3 -6.84 -2.83 17.84
CA TRP A 3 -6.25 -2.12 16.68
C TRP A 3 -4.77 -2.44 16.47
N ALA A 4 -4.02 -2.75 17.54
CA ALA A 4 -2.59 -3.04 17.46
C ALA A 4 -2.32 -4.40 16.80
N GLU A 5 -3.11 -5.42 17.15
CA GLU A 5 -3.07 -6.75 16.51
C GLU A 5 -3.40 -6.64 15.02
N LEU A 6 -4.50 -5.95 14.68
CA LEU A 6 -4.89 -5.75 13.29
C LEU A 6 -3.80 -5.00 12.51
N PHE A 7 -3.22 -3.96 13.10
CA PHE A 7 -2.12 -3.21 12.51
C PHE A 7 -0.89 -4.09 12.26
N ILE A 8 -0.52 -4.96 13.20
CA ILE A 8 0.60 -5.90 13.03
C ILE A 8 0.35 -6.83 11.84
N VAL A 9 -0.87 -7.39 11.71
CA VAL A 9 -1.19 -8.27 10.56
C VAL A 9 -1.19 -7.50 9.25
N LEU A 10 -1.73 -6.27 9.23
CA LEU A 10 -1.71 -5.41 8.05
C LEU A 10 -0.27 -5.06 7.63
N ILE A 11 0.61 -4.72 8.57
CA ILE A 11 2.02 -4.44 8.29
C ILE A 11 2.75 -5.70 7.82
N ALA A 12 2.51 -6.84 8.44
CA ALA A 12 3.10 -8.10 7.99
C ALA A 12 2.66 -8.43 6.55
N GLY A 13 1.35 -8.28 6.25
CA GLY A 13 0.82 -8.41 4.90
C GLY A 13 1.49 -7.45 3.93
N HIS A 14 1.60 -6.18 4.30
CA HIS A 14 2.26 -5.15 3.50
C HIS A 14 3.69 -5.53 3.13
N LEU A 15 4.49 -5.93 4.12
CA LEU A 15 5.88 -6.35 3.89
C LEU A 15 5.96 -7.58 2.98
N VAL A 16 5.03 -8.53 3.12
CA VAL A 16 4.93 -9.67 2.21
C VAL A 16 4.61 -9.19 0.79
N GLY A 17 3.64 -8.30 0.61
CA GLY A 17 3.25 -7.74 -0.69
C GLY A 17 4.38 -6.97 -1.37
N ASP A 18 5.02 -6.04 -0.65
CA ASP A 18 6.00 -5.09 -1.21
C ASP A 18 7.42 -5.64 -1.33
N PHE A 19 7.84 -6.52 -0.43
CA PHE A 19 9.22 -7.00 -0.39
C PHE A 19 9.40 -8.47 -0.76
N ILE A 20 8.38 -9.31 -0.57
CA ILE A 20 8.51 -10.76 -0.83
C ILE A 20 7.85 -11.13 -2.17
N LEU A 21 6.62 -10.70 -2.40
CA LEU A 21 5.84 -11.05 -3.60
C LEU A 21 6.09 -10.09 -4.77
N GLN A 22 6.43 -8.84 -4.48
CA GLN A 22 6.77 -7.87 -5.51
C GLN A 22 8.00 -8.32 -6.31
N THR A 23 7.91 -8.24 -7.63
CA THR A 23 9.06 -8.50 -8.51
C THR A 23 9.83 -7.22 -8.83
N GLU A 24 11.08 -7.37 -9.26
CA GLU A 24 11.89 -6.24 -9.75
C GLU A 24 11.17 -5.48 -10.88
N TRP A 25 10.53 -6.20 -11.81
CA TRP A 25 9.77 -5.56 -12.89
C TRP A 25 8.64 -4.68 -12.37
N GLN A 26 7.90 -5.13 -11.35
CA GLN A 26 6.87 -4.30 -10.73
C GLN A 26 7.51 -3.06 -10.09
N ALA A 27 8.57 -3.24 -9.29
CA ALA A 27 9.23 -2.15 -8.57
C ALA A 27 9.76 -1.05 -9.51
N VAL A 28 10.37 -1.44 -10.63
CA VAL A 28 10.97 -0.52 -11.62
C VAL A 28 9.90 0.19 -12.46
N TYR A 29 8.85 -0.52 -12.87
CA TYR A 29 7.90 -0.01 -13.88
C TYR A 29 6.57 0.52 -13.30
N LYS A 30 6.20 0.25 -12.03
CA LYS A 30 4.87 0.65 -11.50
C LYS A 30 4.64 2.16 -11.38
N SER A 31 5.72 2.95 -11.24
CA SER A 31 5.66 4.41 -11.15
C SER A 31 4.91 5.01 -12.36
N GLY A 32 3.96 5.90 -12.11
CA GLY A 32 3.11 6.50 -13.14
C GLY A 32 2.07 5.55 -13.76
N GLY A 33 1.82 4.37 -13.18
CA GLY A 33 0.91 3.37 -13.73
C GLY A 33 -0.55 3.79 -13.85
N LEU A 34 -1.00 4.83 -13.13
CA LEU A 34 -2.39 5.31 -13.22
C LEU A 34 -2.65 6.21 -14.44
N SER A 35 -1.59 6.73 -15.09
CA SER A 35 -1.72 7.60 -16.27
C SER A 35 -0.71 7.32 -17.37
N GLY A 36 0.16 6.33 -17.18
CA GLY A 36 1.28 6.04 -18.07
C GLY A 36 0.93 5.10 -19.20
N ASP A 37 1.97 4.54 -19.83
CA ASP A 37 1.81 3.52 -20.86
C ASP A 37 1.29 2.18 -20.29
N ARG A 38 0.98 1.25 -21.21
CA ARG A 38 0.47 -0.08 -20.85
C ARG A 38 1.43 -0.89 -19.98
N THR A 39 2.74 -0.70 -20.12
CA THR A 39 3.74 -1.43 -19.31
C THR A 39 3.66 -0.97 -17.87
N ARG A 40 3.64 0.34 -17.63
CA ARG A 40 3.52 0.93 -16.29
C ARG A 40 2.20 0.56 -15.62
N ALA A 41 1.10 0.66 -16.36
CA ALA A 41 -0.22 0.26 -15.87
C ALA A 41 -0.24 -1.22 -15.47
N ARG A 42 0.31 -2.11 -16.30
CA ARG A 42 0.38 -3.55 -15.97
C ARG A 42 1.26 -3.81 -14.75
N ALA A 43 2.38 -3.10 -14.61
CA ALA A 43 3.26 -3.23 -13.46
C ALA A 43 2.54 -2.85 -12.16
N LEU A 44 1.88 -1.69 -12.15
CA LEU A 44 1.11 -1.23 -11.01
C LEU A 44 -0.03 -2.18 -10.65
N TRP A 45 -0.90 -2.52 -11.59
CA TRP A 45 -2.08 -3.33 -11.27
C TRP A 45 -1.75 -4.78 -10.92
N THR A 46 -0.69 -5.35 -11.50
CA THR A 46 -0.21 -6.67 -11.11
C THR A 46 0.36 -6.63 -9.70
N HIS A 47 1.10 -5.58 -9.35
CA HIS A 47 1.60 -5.39 -8.00
C HIS A 47 0.44 -5.24 -6.99
N VAL A 48 -0.53 -4.37 -7.26
CA VAL A 48 -1.71 -4.18 -6.41
C VAL A 48 -2.49 -5.49 -6.23
N ALA A 49 -2.56 -6.35 -7.24
CA ALA A 49 -3.19 -7.66 -7.12
C ALA A 49 -2.45 -8.59 -6.15
N TRP A 50 -1.12 -8.71 -6.26
CA TRP A 50 -0.33 -9.52 -5.33
C TRP A 50 -0.31 -8.94 -3.91
N TYR A 51 -0.21 -7.63 -3.79
CA TYR A 51 -0.36 -6.91 -2.53
C TYR A 51 -1.73 -7.21 -1.90
N SER A 52 -2.81 -7.13 -2.67
CA SER A 52 -4.16 -7.44 -2.17
C SER A 52 -4.28 -8.88 -1.67
N LEU A 53 -3.63 -9.84 -2.34
CA LEU A 53 -3.59 -11.24 -1.87
C LEU A 53 -2.87 -11.37 -0.53
N SER A 54 -1.79 -10.61 -0.32
CA SER A 54 -1.07 -10.60 0.97
C SER A 54 -1.90 -10.02 2.13
N MET A 55 -2.97 -9.27 1.83
CA MET A 55 -3.89 -8.70 2.82
C MET A 55 -5.02 -9.63 3.24
N LEU A 56 -5.21 -10.77 2.55
CA LEU A 56 -6.31 -11.70 2.83
C LEU A 56 -6.41 -12.13 4.30
N PRO A 57 -5.32 -12.41 5.04
CA PRO A 57 -5.43 -12.74 6.46
C PRO A 57 -6.11 -11.63 7.29
N ALA A 58 -5.74 -10.37 7.07
CA ALA A 58 -6.36 -9.23 7.74
C ALA A 58 -7.83 -9.07 7.33
N LEU A 59 -8.14 -9.18 6.03
CA LEU A 59 -9.49 -9.03 5.51
C LEU A 59 -10.44 -10.12 6.02
N ILE A 60 -9.97 -11.36 6.12
CA ILE A 60 -10.72 -12.48 6.70
C ILE A 60 -10.99 -12.22 8.19
N TRP A 61 -9.99 -11.73 8.94
CA TRP A 61 -10.16 -11.40 10.34
C TRP A 61 -11.18 -10.26 10.55
N ILE A 62 -11.10 -9.21 9.73
CA ILE A 62 -12.10 -8.12 9.71
C ILE A 62 -13.50 -8.67 9.45
N ALA A 63 -13.66 -9.56 8.45
CA ALA A 63 -14.94 -10.16 8.13
C ALA A 63 -15.53 -10.92 9.33
N GLN A 64 -14.70 -11.60 10.11
CA GLN A 64 -15.13 -12.39 11.25
C GLN A 64 -15.44 -11.55 12.50
N SER A 65 -14.92 -10.33 12.60
CA SER A 65 -14.90 -9.59 13.88
C SER A 65 -15.42 -8.16 13.85
N ALA A 66 -15.66 -7.54 12.69
CA ALA A 66 -15.98 -6.11 12.59
C ALA A 66 -17.09 -5.77 11.57
N GLY A 67 -18.09 -6.65 11.42
CA GLY A 67 -19.28 -6.37 10.60
C GLY A 67 -19.42 -7.21 9.33
N GLY A 68 -18.80 -8.40 9.29
CA GLY A 68 -19.02 -9.36 8.21
C GLY A 68 -18.28 -9.00 6.92
N VAL A 69 -18.70 -9.63 5.82
CA VAL A 69 -18.12 -9.44 4.48
C VAL A 69 -18.17 -7.97 4.03
N ALA A 70 -19.20 -7.21 4.42
CA ALA A 70 -19.31 -5.80 4.07
C ALA A 70 -18.15 -4.95 4.65
N ALA A 71 -17.79 -5.19 5.92
CA ALA A 71 -16.67 -4.51 6.54
C ALA A 71 -15.34 -4.89 5.87
N ALA A 72 -15.15 -6.16 5.53
CA ALA A 72 -13.95 -6.60 4.82
C ALA A 72 -13.82 -5.99 3.43
N LEU A 73 -14.93 -5.85 2.68
CA LEU A 73 -14.92 -5.16 1.38
C LEU A 73 -14.60 -3.67 1.54
N GLY A 74 -15.15 -3.02 2.58
CA GLY A 74 -14.79 -1.65 2.92
C GLY A 74 -13.29 -1.50 3.23
N ALA A 75 -12.75 -2.39 4.06
CA ALA A 75 -11.33 -2.45 4.40
C ALA A 75 -10.46 -2.65 3.16
N PHE A 76 -10.85 -3.57 2.28
CA PHE A 76 -10.15 -3.82 1.02
C PHE A 76 -10.03 -2.56 0.17
N VAL A 77 -11.11 -1.79 0.02
CA VAL A 77 -11.10 -0.54 -0.76
C VAL A 77 -10.17 0.49 -0.13
N VAL A 78 -10.24 0.70 1.19
CA VAL A 78 -9.39 1.69 1.87
C VAL A 78 -7.93 1.28 1.97
N ILE A 79 -7.60 0.01 1.74
CA ILE A 79 -6.21 -0.47 1.65
C ILE A 79 -5.70 -0.37 0.21
N ALA A 80 -6.41 -0.97 -0.74
CA ALA A 80 -5.93 -1.14 -2.11
C ALA A 80 -5.89 0.18 -2.90
N VAL A 81 -6.84 1.08 -2.67
CA VAL A 81 -6.90 2.36 -3.42
C VAL A 81 -5.77 3.30 -2.99
N PRO A 82 -5.54 3.60 -1.70
CA PRO A 82 -4.39 4.40 -1.29
C PRO A 82 -3.06 3.77 -1.71
N HIS A 83 -2.92 2.44 -1.61
CA HIS A 83 -1.72 1.73 -2.07
C HIS A 83 -1.43 2.00 -3.55
N ALA A 84 -2.42 1.81 -4.42
CA ALA A 84 -2.27 2.08 -5.85
C ALA A 84 -1.92 3.54 -6.15
N ILE A 85 -2.48 4.50 -5.40
CA ILE A 85 -2.20 5.93 -5.55
C ILE A 85 -0.78 6.27 -5.08
N GLN A 86 -0.31 5.68 -3.99
CA GLN A 86 1.02 5.90 -3.45
C GLN A 86 2.09 5.31 -4.38
N ASP A 87 1.88 4.09 -4.85
CA ASP A 87 2.80 3.37 -5.74
C ASP A 87 2.93 3.92 -7.16
N ASP A 88 1.95 4.70 -7.57
CA ASP A 88 2.06 5.53 -8.76
C ASP A 88 3.13 6.64 -8.60
N ARG A 89 3.59 6.91 -7.37
CA ARG A 89 4.73 7.75 -6.98
C ARG A 89 4.69 9.22 -7.38
N ARG A 90 3.73 9.68 -8.19
CA ARG A 90 3.62 11.09 -8.60
C ARG A 90 3.39 12.02 -7.40
N LEU A 91 2.48 11.64 -6.48
CA LEU A 91 2.22 12.41 -5.26
C LEU A 91 3.40 12.38 -4.30
N LEU A 92 4.03 11.21 -4.13
CA LEU A 92 5.21 11.06 -3.28
C LEU A 92 6.38 11.91 -3.79
N ALA A 93 6.66 11.89 -5.09
CA ALA A 93 7.70 12.71 -5.71
C ALA A 93 7.38 14.21 -5.60
N ALA A 94 6.11 14.60 -5.70
CA ALA A 94 5.69 15.98 -5.45
C ALA A 94 5.91 16.40 -3.99
N TYR A 95 5.61 15.52 -3.03
CA TYR A 95 5.89 15.75 -1.61
C TYR A 95 7.39 15.87 -1.34
N ALA A 96 8.20 14.98 -1.90
CA ALA A 96 9.66 15.01 -1.79
C ALA A 96 10.23 16.36 -2.26
N ARG A 97 9.80 16.84 -3.44
CA ARG A 97 10.26 18.12 -3.98
C ARG A 97 9.75 19.33 -3.20
N ARG A 98 8.47 19.35 -2.82
CA ARG A 98 7.82 20.55 -2.26
C ARG A 98 7.95 20.69 -0.75
N VAL A 99 8.05 19.57 -0.03
CA VAL A 99 8.06 19.54 1.44
C VAL A 99 9.43 19.14 1.96
N LYS A 100 10.05 18.11 1.36
CA LYS A 100 11.39 17.66 1.77
C LYS A 100 12.52 18.40 1.06
N HIS A 101 12.21 19.20 0.04
CA HIS A 101 13.20 19.93 -0.77
C HIS A 101 14.34 19.06 -1.28
N MET A 102 14.01 17.83 -1.67
CA MET A 102 14.97 16.83 -2.14
C MET A 102 14.66 16.42 -3.59
N ASP A 103 15.71 16.02 -4.31
CA ASP A 103 15.57 15.36 -5.60
C ASP A 103 15.19 13.89 -5.39
N PRO A 104 13.99 13.44 -5.80
CA PRO A 104 13.56 12.06 -5.62
C PRO A 104 14.40 11.04 -6.41
N ASP A 105 15.11 11.45 -7.45
CA ASP A 105 15.92 10.55 -8.27
C ASP A 105 17.36 10.41 -7.73
N ALA A 106 17.84 11.41 -6.99
CA ALA A 106 19.17 11.39 -6.37
C ALA A 106 19.22 10.58 -5.06
N GLU A 107 18.09 10.44 -4.37
CA GLU A 107 18.03 9.92 -2.99
C GLU A 107 17.05 8.72 -2.86
N PRO A 108 17.33 7.58 -3.51
CA PRO A 108 16.39 6.46 -3.62
C PRO A 108 16.02 5.82 -2.27
N LEU A 109 16.96 5.75 -1.32
CA LEU A 109 16.70 5.21 0.02
C LEU A 109 15.78 6.11 0.84
N VAL A 110 15.94 7.44 0.72
CA VAL A 110 15.03 8.39 1.38
C VAL A 110 13.64 8.30 0.76
N MET A 111 13.56 8.14 -0.56
CA MET A 111 12.27 7.91 -1.23
C MET A 111 11.59 6.62 -0.78
N LEU A 112 12.35 5.51 -0.62
CA LEU A 112 11.82 4.27 -0.06
C LEU A 112 11.33 4.49 1.38
N GLY A 113 12.08 5.21 2.21
CA GLY A 113 11.68 5.54 3.58
C GLY A 113 10.39 6.37 3.64
N LEU A 114 10.24 7.37 2.76
CA LEU A 114 9.02 8.17 2.64
C LEU A 114 7.84 7.30 2.21
N ASP A 115 8.02 6.50 1.17
CA ASP A 115 7.01 5.59 0.64
C ASP A 115 6.46 4.66 1.73
N GLN A 116 7.35 3.95 2.41
CA GLN A 116 6.98 2.98 3.46
C GLN A 116 6.35 3.67 4.67
N SER A 117 6.77 4.90 4.99
CA SER A 117 6.16 5.69 6.06
C SER A 117 4.70 6.03 5.77
N PHE A 118 4.39 6.48 4.56
CA PHE A 118 3.01 6.79 4.18
C PHE A 118 2.13 5.54 4.16
N HIS A 119 2.62 4.41 3.65
CA HIS A 119 1.91 3.12 3.72
C HIS A 119 1.63 2.72 5.17
N THR A 120 2.64 2.80 6.04
CA THR A 120 2.49 2.50 7.47
C THR A 120 1.40 3.35 8.13
N VAL A 121 1.35 4.66 7.83
CA VAL A 121 0.30 5.56 8.35
C VAL A 121 -1.08 5.15 7.82
N ALA A 122 -1.20 4.84 6.52
CA ALA A 122 -2.47 4.42 5.95
C ALA A 122 -2.99 3.10 6.59
N LEU A 123 -2.10 2.15 6.84
CA LEU A 123 -2.44 0.88 7.50
C LEU A 123 -2.81 1.08 8.97
N LEU A 124 -2.15 2.00 9.69
CA LEU A 124 -2.52 2.37 11.05
C LEU A 124 -3.94 2.97 11.08
N LEU A 125 -4.24 3.90 10.19
CA LEU A 125 -5.57 4.51 10.09
C LEU A 125 -6.64 3.47 9.74
N THR A 126 -6.30 2.51 8.87
CA THR A 126 -7.19 1.38 8.55
C THR A 126 -7.44 0.51 9.77
N ALA A 127 -6.40 0.17 10.53
CA ALA A 127 -6.53 -0.62 11.74
C ALA A 127 -7.42 0.07 12.78
N LEU A 128 -7.26 1.38 12.97
CA LEU A 128 -8.12 2.17 13.86
C LEU A 128 -9.57 2.22 13.40
N ALA A 129 -9.83 2.26 12.08
CA ALA A 129 -11.18 2.35 11.53
C ALA A 129 -11.95 1.03 11.59
N PHE A 130 -11.27 -0.12 11.55
CA PHE A 130 -11.88 -1.44 11.46
C PHE A 130 -11.69 -2.32 12.69
N ALA A 131 -10.94 -1.88 13.70
CA ALA A 131 -10.85 -2.59 14.98
C ALA A 131 -12.21 -2.66 15.70
N SER A 132 -12.36 -3.67 16.58
CA SER A 132 -13.61 -3.95 17.31
C SER A 132 -13.40 -4.41 18.74
#